data_AF-A0A154M8D6-F1
#
_entry.id   AF-A0A154M8D6-F1
#
_cell.length_a   1.000
_cell.length_b   1.000
_cell.length_c   1.000
_cell.angle_alpha   90.00
_cell.angle_beta   90.00
_cell.angle_gamma   90.00
#
_symmetry.space_group_name_H-M   'P 1'
#
loop_
_entity.id
_entity.type
_entity.pdbx_description
1 polymer ?
#
loop_
_entity_poly.entity_id
_entity_poly.type
_entity_poly.pdbx_seq_one_letter_code
_entity_poly.pdbx_strand_id
1 'polypeptide(L)'
;MADGTITYDYPVIEQCVAMMMKKADEIDNQATLLGRDVKTIMQDWVGETANSYEARSTNLQAGLDEHRQNLLNLRQKVSDAAAAMEAADKGGAKGIA
;
A
#
# COMPACT_ATOMS: atom_id res chain seq x y z
N MET A 1 -32.15 20.64 11.28
CA MET A 1 -30.72 20.47 11.59
C MET A 1 -30.21 19.49 10.57
N ALA A 2 -29.21 19.87 9.75
CA ALA A 2 -28.68 18.97 8.74
C ALA A 2 -28.15 17.72 9.47
N ASP A 3 -28.70 16.57 9.12
CA ASP A 3 -28.31 15.27 9.63
C ASP A 3 -26.85 15.02 9.21
N GLY A 4 -25.94 15.53 10.02
CA GLY A 4 -24.51 15.57 9.78
C GLY A 4 -23.81 14.25 10.11
N THR A 5 -24.56 13.15 10.16
CA THR A 5 -23.97 11.82 10.12
C THR A 5 -23.39 11.65 8.73
N ILE A 6 -22.10 11.97 8.59
CA ILE A 6 -21.32 11.47 7.46
C ILE A 6 -21.30 9.96 7.67
N THR A 7 -22.24 9.25 7.05
CA THR A 7 -22.29 7.79 7.05
C THR A 7 -21.11 7.32 6.21
N TYR A 8 -19.95 7.18 6.85
CA TYR A 8 -18.78 6.64 6.19
C TYR A 8 -19.06 5.18 5.81
N ASP A 9 -18.96 4.86 4.52
CA ASP A 9 -19.11 3.49 4.01
C ASP A 9 -17.82 2.71 4.32
N TYR A 10 -17.72 2.28 5.58
CA TYR A 10 -16.60 1.47 6.08
C TYR A 10 -16.27 0.25 5.18
N PRO A 11 -17.26 -0.48 4.62
CA PRO A 11 -17.02 -1.52 3.62
C PRO A 11 -16.24 -1.05 2.38
N VAL A 12 -16.56 0.14 1.84
CA VAL A 12 -15.88 0.69 0.66
C VAL A 12 -14.44 1.09 0.99
N ILE A 13 -14.21 1.64 2.19
CA ILE A 13 -12.87 1.98 2.66
C ILE A 13 -12.01 0.72 2.79
N GLU A 14 -12.54 -0.36 3.39
CA GLU A 14 -11.84 -1.64 3.48
C GLU A 14 -11.57 -2.24 2.09
N GLN A 15 -12.52 -2.17 1.15
CA GLN A 15 -12.32 -2.63 -0.22
C GLN A 15 -11.23 -1.84 -0.96
N CYS A 16 -11.21 -0.52 -0.82
CA CYS A 16 -10.16 0.32 -1.41
C CYS A 16 -8.77 -0.06 -0.87
N VAL A 17 -8.66 -0.27 0.43
CA VAL A 17 -7.41 -0.71 1.07
C VAL A 17 -7.00 -2.10 0.57
N ALA A 18 -7.94 -3.05 0.51
CA ALA A 18 -7.68 -4.40 0.01
C ALA A 18 -7.23 -4.37 -1.46
N MET A 19 -7.85 -3.52 -2.29
CA MET A 19 -7.47 -3.34 -3.70
C MET A 19 -6.08 -2.73 -3.85
N MET A 20 -5.73 -1.74 -3.02
CA MET A 20 -4.39 -1.16 -3.01
C MET A 20 -3.33 -2.19 -2.61
N MET A 21 -3.59 -3.02 -1.59
CA MET A 21 -2.68 -4.10 -1.21
C MET A 21 -2.49 -5.11 -2.34
N LYS A 22 -3.59 -5.53 -2.97
CA LYS A 22 -3.52 -6.45 -4.12
C LYS A 22 -2.67 -5.87 -5.26
N LYS A 23 -2.84 -4.59 -5.56
CA LYS A 23 -2.03 -3.90 -6.59
C LYS A 23 -0.57 -3.76 -6.20
N ALA A 24 -0.28 -3.52 -4.92
CA ALA A 24 1.09 -3.47 -4.43
C ALA A 24 1.79 -4.84 -4.55
N ASP A 25 1.12 -5.92 -4.16
CA ASP A 25 1.63 -7.29 -4.33
C ASP A 25 1.82 -7.66 -5.81
N GLU A 26 0.93 -7.20 -6.70
CA GLU A 26 1.11 -7.37 -8.15
C GLU A 26 2.37 -6.64 -8.67
N ILE A 27 2.60 -5.39 -8.23
CA ILE A 27 3.78 -4.61 -8.63
C ILE A 27 5.07 -5.25 -8.08
N ASP A 28 5.05 -5.71 -6.83
CA ASP A 28 6.20 -6.37 -6.20
C ASP A 28 6.59 -7.68 -6.92
N ASN A 29 5.59 -8.50 -7.28
CA ASN A 29 5.82 -9.69 -8.08
C ASN A 29 6.38 -9.35 -9.47
N GLN A 30 5.85 -8.32 -10.13
CA GLN A 30 6.36 -7.88 -11.44
C GLN A 30 7.81 -7.38 -11.34
N ALA A 31 8.15 -6.63 -10.29
CA ALA A 31 9.51 -6.13 -10.10
C ALA A 31 10.50 -7.25 -9.75
N THR A 32 10.07 -8.23 -8.95
CA THR A 32 10.88 -9.42 -8.65
C THR A 32 11.14 -10.25 -9.91
N LEU A 33 10.12 -10.46 -10.75
CA LEU A 33 10.28 -11.13 -12.04
C LEU A 33 11.23 -10.34 -12.96
N LEU A 34 11.03 -9.02 -13.07
CA LEU A 34 11.88 -8.17 -13.88
C LEU A 34 13.35 -8.19 -13.43
N GLY A 35 13.60 -8.15 -12.12
CA GLY A 35 14.94 -8.26 -11.56
C GLY A 35 15.60 -9.62 -11.86
N ARG A 36 14.81 -10.70 -11.83
CA ARG A 36 15.29 -12.04 -12.18
C ARG A 36 15.58 -12.18 -13.68
N ASP A 37 14.73 -11.61 -14.52
CA ASP A 37 14.91 -11.59 -15.98
C ASP A 37 16.15 -10.78 -16.36
N VAL A 38 16.36 -9.61 -15.73
CA VAL A 38 17.57 -8.81 -15.92
C VAL A 38 18.81 -9.60 -15.51
N LYS A 39 18.83 -10.25 -14.34
CA LYS A 39 19.97 -11.10 -13.95
C LYS A 39 20.23 -12.25 -14.91
N THR A 40 19.18 -12.83 -15.48
CA THR A 40 19.30 -13.92 -16.46
C THR A 40 19.86 -13.41 -17.79
N ILE A 41 19.38 -12.25 -18.27
CA ILE A 41 19.86 -11.63 -19.52
C ILE A 41 21.29 -11.10 -19.36
N MET A 42 21.63 -10.57 -18.18
CA MET A 42 22.95 -10.00 -17.90
C MET A 42 24.01 -11.02 -17.48
N GLN A 43 23.69 -12.32 -17.44
CA GLN A 43 24.60 -13.36 -16.93
C GLN A 43 25.94 -13.41 -17.69
N ASP A 44 25.93 -13.09 -18.98
CA ASP A 44 27.13 -12.99 -19.82
C ASP A 44 27.59 -11.54 -20.07
N TRP A 45 26.87 -10.56 -19.51
CA TRP A 45 27.13 -9.13 -19.78
C TRP A 45 27.94 -8.51 -18.65
N VAL A 46 29.24 -8.32 -18.90
CA VAL A 46 30.19 -7.74 -17.93
C VAL A 46 30.55 -6.31 -18.35
N GLY A 47 30.51 -5.35 -17.41
CA GLY A 47 30.90 -3.96 -17.66
C GLY A 47 30.15 -2.93 -16.82
N GLU A 48 30.50 -1.65 -17.00
CA GLU A 48 29.92 -0.53 -16.25
C GLU A 48 28.40 -0.38 -16.46
N THR A 49 27.91 -0.73 -17.65
CA THR A 49 26.47 -0.78 -17.96
C THR A 49 25.75 -1.85 -17.15
N ALA A 50 26.31 -3.04 -16.98
CA ALA A 50 25.72 -4.10 -16.16
C ALA A 50 25.61 -3.69 -14.68
N ASN A 51 26.67 -3.09 -14.13
CA ASN A 51 26.64 -2.53 -12.78
C ASN A 51 25.57 -1.45 -12.62
N SER A 52 25.40 -0.58 -13.61
CA SER A 52 24.37 0.47 -13.58
C SER A 52 22.94 -0.10 -13.61
N TYR A 53 22.72 -1.20 -14.34
CA TYR A 53 21.43 -1.87 -14.39
C TYR A 53 21.12 -2.61 -13.09
N GLU A 54 22.09 -3.30 -12.50
CA GLU A 54 21.93 -3.94 -11.20
C GLU A 54 21.64 -2.92 -10.09
N ALA A 55 22.33 -1.77 -10.11
CA ALA A 55 22.06 -0.66 -9.20
C ALA A 55 20.63 -0.10 -9.38
N ARG A 56 20.16 0.07 -10.63
CA ARG A 56 18.78 0.51 -10.89
C ARG A 56 17.75 -0.49 -10.41
N SER A 57 17.97 -1.79 -10.64
CA SER A 57 17.07 -2.85 -10.17
C SER A 57 17.01 -2.90 -8.65
N THR A 58 18.15 -2.72 -7.97
CA THR A 58 18.23 -2.71 -6.50
C THR A 58 17.49 -1.51 -5.92
N ASN A 59 17.67 -0.31 -6.51
CA ASN A 59 16.94 0.88 -6.10
C ASN A 59 15.43 0.75 -6.33
N LEU A 60 15.02 0.10 -7.43
CA LEU A 60 13.61 -0.16 -7.70
C LEU A 60 12.99 -1.07 -6.63
N GLN A 61 13.67 -2.15 -6.25
CA GLN A 61 13.22 -3.02 -5.15
C GLN A 61 13.09 -2.26 -3.82
N ALA A 62 14.11 -1.48 -3.46
CA ALA A 62 14.06 -0.68 -2.23
C ALA A 62 12.89 0.31 -2.22
N GLY A 63 12.61 0.98 -3.34
CA GLY A 63 11.47 1.88 -3.46
C GLY A 63 10.12 1.17 -3.34
N LEU A 64 10.00 -0.04 -3.89
CA LEU A 64 8.77 -0.84 -3.79
C LEU A 64 8.52 -1.33 -2.36
N ASP A 65 9.56 -1.75 -1.65
CA ASP A 65 9.46 -2.10 -0.23
C ASP A 65 8.99 -0.92 0.62
N GLU A 66 9.50 0.29 0.35
CA GLU A 66 9.07 1.51 1.03
C GLU A 66 7.59 1.84 0.72
N HIS A 67 7.17 1.73 -0.54
CA HIS A 67 5.77 1.93 -0.92
C HIS A 67 4.83 0.90 -0.27
N ARG A 68 5.25 -0.36 -0.18
CA ARG A 68 4.52 -1.42 0.53
C ARG A 68 4.37 -1.09 2.01
N GLN A 69 5.42 -0.65 2.68
CA GLN A 69 5.34 -0.22 4.09
C GLN A 69 4.42 0.99 4.27
N ASN A 70 4.47 1.97 3.36
CA ASN A 70 3.57 3.12 3.38
C ASN A 70 2.10 2.72 3.23
N LEU A 71 1.79 1.74 2.38
CA LEU A 71 0.43 1.20 2.23
C LEU A 71 -0.05 0.46 3.48
N LEU A 72 0.82 -0.32 4.13
CA LEU A 72 0.50 -0.96 5.41
C LEU A 72 0.23 0.09 6.51
N ASN A 73 1.04 1.14 6.57
CA ASN A 73 0.83 2.25 7.50
C ASN A 73 -0.47 3.01 7.20
N LEU A 74 -0.80 3.24 5.94
CA LEU A 74 -2.04 3.88 5.53
C LEU A 74 -3.25 3.04 5.95
N ARG A 75 -3.20 1.72 5.71
CA ARG A 75 -4.22 0.78 6.18
C ARG A 75 -4.43 0.88 7.69
N GLN A 76 -3.35 0.86 8.46
CA GLN A 76 -3.45 0.93 9.92
C GLN A 76 -4.12 2.24 10.36
N LYS A 77 -3.68 3.38 9.81
CA LYS A 77 -4.28 4.70 10.09
C LYS A 77 -5.76 4.75 9.73
N VAL A 78 -6.14 4.17 8.60
CA VAL A 78 -7.53 4.11 8.14
C VAL A 78 -8.37 3.22 9.07
N SER A 79 -7.84 2.07 9.48
CA SER A 79 -8.50 1.17 10.44
C SER A 79 -8.67 1.84 11.81
N ASP A 80 -7.65 2.56 12.29
CA ASP A 80 -7.68 3.26 13.58
C ASP A 80 -8.65 4.44 13.52
N ALA A 81 -8.65 5.21 12.42
CA ALA A 81 -9.60 6.29 12.21
C ALA A 81 -11.04 5.77 12.16
N ALA A 82 -11.27 4.65 11.48
CA ALA A 82 -12.58 4.01 11.40
C ALA A 82 -13.07 3.57 12.79
N ALA A 83 -12.22 2.91 13.57
CA ALA A 83 -12.55 2.49 14.93
C ALA A 83 -12.82 3.68 15.86
N ALA A 84 -12.05 4.77 15.73
CA ALA A 84 -12.25 5.99 16.51
C ALA A 84 -13.56 6.70 16.14
N MET A 85 -13.93 6.72 14.86
CA MET A 85 -15.19 7.28 14.38
C MET A 85 -16.40 6.46 14.84
N GLU A 86 -16.34 5.12 14.75
CA GLU A 86 -17.39 4.25 15.27
C GLU A 86 -17.60 4.45 16.78
N ALA A 87 -16.52 4.62 17.54
CA ALA A 87 -16.57 4.90 18.97
C ALA A 87 -17.18 6.28 19.26
N ALA A 88 -16.86 7.30 18.45
CA ALA A 88 -17.41 8.64 18.57
C ALA A 88 -18.93 8.67 18.27
N ASP A 89 -19.38 7.97 17.23
CA ASP A 89 -20.80 7.86 16.89
C ASP A 89 -21.59 7.14 18.00
N LYS A 90 -21.06 6.03 18.53
CA LYS A 90 -21.65 5.33 19.67
C LYS A 90 -21.68 6.17 20.95
N GLY A 91 -20.67 7.01 21.17
CA GLY A 91 -20.58 7.92 22.32
C GLY A 91 -21.55 9.09 22.22
N GLY A 92 -21.67 9.71 21.04
CA GLY A 92 -22.61 10.81 20.76
C GLY A 92 -24.07 10.36 20.85
N ALA A 93 -24.40 9.16 20.37
CA ALA A 93 -25.75 8.61 20.47
C ALA A 93 -26.22 8.36 21.92
N LYS A 94 -25.31 8.15 22.88
CA LYS A 94 -25.65 8.01 24.30
C LYS A 94 -25.86 9.34 25.04
N GLY A 95 -25.44 10.48 24.47
CA GLY A 95 -25.58 11.80 25.09
C GLY A 95 -26.89 12.53 24.77
N ILE A 96 -27.70 12.00 23.83
CA ILE A 96 -28.95 12.62 23.35
C ILE A 96 -30.19 11.81 23.81
N ALA A 97 -30.01 10.73 24.57
CA ALA A 97 -31.10 9.93 25.16
C ALA A 97 -31.41 10.36 26.60
#